data_AF-A0A202DDP2-F1
#
_entry.id   AF-A0A202DDP2-F1
#
_cell.length_a   1.000
_cell.length_b   1.000
_cell.length_c   1.000
_cell.angle_alpha   90.00
_cell.angle_beta   90.00
_cell.angle_gamma   90.00
#
_symmetry.space_group_name_H-M   'P 1'
#
loop_
_entity.id
_entity.type
_entity.pdbx_description
1 polymer ?
#
loop_
_entity_poly.entity_id
_entity_poly.type
_entity_poly.pdbx_seq_one_letter_code
_entity_poly.pdbx_strand_id
1 'polypeptide(L)'
;MDRFLGIVDQLRDEGGCAWDRAQTLDSLKDSFIEECYEVIDSIDTGDIDHHMEELGDLLLHICLQSRIRKEEGAFVFNDVVERIAEKLIRRHPHVFGDAPAEDPVTALKSWESMKAEEKKETRESVLDGVPRQLPALHRAQRLQGRAARVGFDWDKVENVVDKIDEELEETKSALVEGDSDKLKDEIGDLLFAVVNLSRFQNISSEDALSGTIGKFISRFQYVEKKIKEEGRKLSDCSLDEMEHYWQESKSLED
;
A
#
# COMPACT_ATOMS: atom_id res chain seq x y z
N MET A 1 -14.95 24.34 1.58
CA MET A 1 -13.53 24.27 1.18
C MET A 1 -12.78 25.54 1.54
N ASP A 2 -13.26 26.72 1.12
CA ASP A 2 -12.59 28.02 1.38
C ASP A 2 -12.21 28.27 2.84
N ARG A 3 -13.10 27.93 3.79
CA ARG A 3 -12.80 28.01 5.23
C ARG A 3 -11.55 27.20 5.60
N PHE A 4 -11.42 25.99 5.08
CA PHE A 4 -10.31 25.09 5.42
C PHE A 4 -9.00 25.57 4.80
N LEU A 5 -9.03 25.96 3.52
CA LEU A 5 -7.88 26.57 2.85
C LEU A 5 -7.40 27.84 3.58
N GLY A 6 -8.34 28.67 4.06
CA GLY A 6 -8.02 29.85 4.86
C GLY A 6 -7.36 29.53 6.20
N ILE A 7 -7.74 28.42 6.85
CA ILE A 7 -7.07 27.93 8.07
C ILE A 7 -5.62 27.53 7.74
N VAL A 8 -5.42 26.73 6.68
CA VAL A 8 -4.08 26.29 6.25
C VAL A 8 -3.20 27.47 5.84
N ASP A 9 -3.75 28.46 5.12
CA ASP A 9 -3.07 29.72 4.81
C ASP A 9 -2.62 30.42 6.11
N GLN A 10 -3.54 30.61 7.06
CA GLN A 10 -3.25 31.28 8.34
C GLN A 10 -2.21 30.55 9.20
N LEU A 11 -2.19 29.21 9.19
CA LEU A 11 -1.18 28.42 9.90
C LEU A 11 0.22 28.71 9.38
N ARG A 12 0.37 28.92 8.07
CA ARG A 12 1.67 29.13 7.40
C ARG A 12 2.03 30.60 7.15
N ASP A 13 1.11 31.53 7.34
CA ASP A 13 1.38 32.96 7.20
C ASP A 13 2.28 33.52 8.32
N GLU A 14 2.79 34.73 8.11
CA GLU A 14 3.55 35.47 9.12
C GLU A 14 2.69 35.66 10.40
N GLY A 15 3.22 35.25 11.56
CA GLY A 15 2.46 35.23 12.82
C GLY A 15 1.61 33.96 13.03
N GLY A 16 1.56 33.04 12.06
CA GLY A 16 0.96 31.71 12.19
C GLY A 16 1.77 30.74 13.08
N CYS A 17 1.49 29.45 12.96
CA CYS A 17 2.16 28.39 13.73
C CYS A 17 3.60 28.20 13.27
N ALA A 18 4.55 28.24 14.20
CA ALA A 18 5.98 28.09 13.88
C ALA A 18 6.32 26.69 13.35
N TRP A 19 5.62 25.66 13.83
CA TRP A 19 5.80 24.28 13.37
C TRP A 19 5.28 24.11 11.94
N ASP A 20 4.05 24.55 11.66
CA ASP A 20 3.47 24.46 10.31
C ASP A 20 4.30 25.23 9.28
N ARG A 21 4.80 26.42 9.62
CA ARG A 21 5.71 27.18 8.74
C ARG A 21 7.02 26.47 8.44
N ALA A 22 7.56 25.74 9.42
CA ALA A 22 8.81 25.02 9.26
C ALA A 22 8.68 23.77 8.38
N GLN A 23 7.45 23.30 8.12
CA GLN A 23 7.22 22.14 7.27
C GLN A 23 7.62 22.39 5.81
N THR A 24 8.24 21.37 5.22
CA THR A 24 8.69 21.29 3.84
C THR A 24 8.05 20.07 3.16
N LEU A 25 8.11 19.99 1.84
CA LEU A 25 7.62 18.79 1.13
C LEU A 25 8.38 17.52 1.54
N ASP A 26 9.65 17.64 1.91
CA ASP A 26 10.44 16.50 2.38
C ASP A 26 10.04 16.06 3.79
N SER A 27 9.81 17.00 4.71
CA SER A 27 9.41 16.68 6.09
C SER A 27 8.00 16.11 6.21
N LEU A 28 7.13 16.35 5.22
CA LEU A 28 5.75 15.85 5.20
C LEU A 28 5.61 14.41 4.66
N LYS A 29 6.70 13.79 4.15
CA LYS A 29 6.61 12.48 3.48
C LYS A 29 6.19 11.36 4.41
N ASP A 30 6.80 11.31 5.59
CA ASP A 30 6.62 10.18 6.51
C ASP A 30 5.21 10.22 7.08
N SER A 31 4.78 11.38 7.62
CA SER A 31 3.42 11.51 8.13
C SER A 31 2.36 11.35 7.05
N PHE A 32 2.61 11.78 5.80
CA PHE A 32 1.65 11.52 4.71
C PHE A 32 1.46 10.02 4.44
N ILE A 33 2.49 9.20 4.64
CA ILE A 33 2.39 7.75 4.51
C ILE A 33 1.65 7.17 5.71
N GLU A 34 1.91 7.66 6.92
CA GLU A 34 1.19 7.28 8.13
C GLU A 34 -0.32 7.51 7.98
N GLU A 35 -0.76 8.70 7.57
CA GLU A 35 -2.20 8.96 7.36
C GLU A 35 -2.82 8.07 6.26
N CYS A 36 -2.04 7.69 5.24
CA CYS A 36 -2.53 6.72 4.25
C CYS A 36 -2.81 5.35 4.88
N TYR A 37 -2.00 4.93 5.86
CA TYR A 37 -2.18 3.67 6.55
C TYR A 37 -3.28 3.74 7.61
N GLU A 38 -3.44 4.87 8.31
CA GLU A 38 -4.55 5.09 9.24
C GLU A 38 -5.91 5.05 8.51
N VAL A 39 -6.00 5.63 7.30
CA VAL A 39 -7.19 5.44 6.45
C VAL A 39 -7.42 3.96 6.13
N ILE A 40 -6.39 3.18 5.82
CA ILE A 40 -6.54 1.74 5.54
C ILE A 40 -7.02 1.00 6.80
N ASP A 41 -6.41 1.28 7.96
CA ASP A 41 -6.81 0.67 9.23
C ASP A 41 -8.27 0.98 9.60
N SER A 42 -8.70 2.23 9.38
CA SER A 42 -10.09 2.64 9.59
C SER A 42 -11.09 1.88 8.70
N ILE A 43 -10.69 1.53 7.47
CA ILE A 43 -11.50 0.73 6.54
C ILE A 43 -11.56 -0.72 7.04
N ASP A 44 -10.44 -1.29 7.47
CA ASP A 44 -10.34 -2.68 7.93
C ASP A 44 -11.10 -2.91 9.24
N THR A 45 -11.05 -1.93 10.15
CA THR A 45 -11.79 -1.96 11.44
C THR A 45 -13.27 -1.60 11.29
N GLY A 46 -13.64 -0.92 10.21
CA GLY A 46 -14.98 -0.39 9.99
C GLY A 46 -15.34 0.80 10.90
N ASP A 47 -14.34 1.44 11.51
CA ASP A 47 -14.54 2.64 12.33
C ASP A 47 -14.83 3.85 11.45
N ILE A 48 -16.11 4.23 11.40
CA ILE A 48 -16.61 5.32 10.55
C ILE A 48 -16.08 6.69 11.01
N ASP A 49 -15.96 6.89 12.33
CA ASP A 49 -15.55 8.18 12.88
C ASP A 49 -14.03 8.37 12.65
N HIS A 50 -13.24 7.34 12.92
CA HIS A 50 -11.80 7.33 12.60
C HIS A 50 -11.59 7.53 11.09
N HIS A 51 -12.31 6.82 10.22
CA HIS A 51 -12.18 6.97 8.77
C HIS A 51 -12.47 8.41 8.30
N MET A 52 -13.45 9.08 8.90
CA MET A 52 -13.76 10.48 8.58
C MET A 52 -12.65 11.44 9.02
N GLU A 53 -12.03 11.19 10.18
CA GLU A 53 -10.89 11.94 10.70
C GLU A 53 -9.68 11.80 9.77
N GLU A 54 -9.30 10.57 9.44
CA GLU A 54 -8.12 10.26 8.64
C GLU A 54 -8.23 10.74 7.18
N LEU A 55 -9.44 10.70 6.59
CA LEU A 55 -9.69 11.36 5.30
C LEU A 55 -9.50 12.88 5.36
N GLY A 56 -9.80 13.48 6.52
CA GLY A 56 -9.53 14.88 6.81
C GLY A 56 -8.03 15.19 6.88
N ASP A 57 -7.24 14.32 7.47
CA ASP A 57 -5.79 14.49 7.59
C ASP A 57 -5.06 14.29 6.26
N LEU A 58 -5.51 13.35 5.42
CA LEU A 58 -5.08 13.30 4.02
C LEU A 58 -5.40 14.59 3.25
N LEU A 59 -6.60 15.16 3.47
CA LEU A 59 -6.97 16.43 2.86
C LEU A 59 -6.09 17.59 3.37
N LEU A 60 -5.76 17.63 4.66
CA LEU A 60 -4.82 18.58 5.25
C LEU A 60 -3.46 18.49 4.54
N HIS A 61 -2.92 17.29 4.35
CA HIS A 61 -1.67 17.05 3.66
C HIS A 61 -1.68 17.58 2.21
N ILE A 62 -2.76 17.35 1.47
CA ILE A 62 -2.91 17.87 0.10
C ILE A 62 -2.93 19.41 0.10
N CYS A 63 -3.64 20.02 1.05
CA CYS A 63 -3.71 21.47 1.19
C CYS A 63 -2.38 22.09 1.63
N LEU A 64 -1.66 21.49 2.59
CA LEU A 64 -0.34 21.94 3.04
C LEU A 64 0.69 21.88 1.91
N GLN A 65 0.77 20.77 1.17
CA GLN A 65 1.67 20.65 0.03
C GLN A 65 1.35 21.67 -1.07
N SER A 66 0.06 21.90 -1.34
CA SER A 66 -0.38 22.93 -2.28
C SER A 66 -0.03 24.34 -1.79
N ARG A 67 -0.12 24.60 -0.48
CA ARG A 67 0.26 25.88 0.13
C ARG A 67 1.77 26.12 0.05
N ILE A 68 2.59 25.11 0.28
CA ILE A 68 4.05 25.18 0.10
C ILE A 68 4.39 25.48 -1.37
N ARG A 69 3.73 24.80 -2.33
CA ARG A 69 3.94 25.05 -3.77
C ARG A 69 3.48 26.44 -4.22
N LYS A 70 2.47 27.00 -3.57
CA LYS A 70 2.05 28.40 -3.74
C LYS A 70 3.14 29.37 -3.26
N GLU A 71 3.83 29.08 -2.16
CA GLU A 71 4.97 29.89 -1.66
C GLU A 71 6.14 29.89 -2.63
N GLU A 72 6.37 28.77 -3.30
CA GLU A 72 7.39 28.60 -4.34
C GLU A 72 6.99 29.22 -5.69
N GLY A 73 5.75 29.75 -5.82
CA GLY A 73 5.23 30.29 -7.08
C GLY A 73 4.97 29.24 -8.17
N ALA A 74 4.82 27.96 -7.79
CA ALA A 74 4.69 26.85 -8.72
C ALA A 74 3.23 26.58 -9.14
N PHE A 75 2.34 26.32 -8.18
CA PHE A 75 0.90 26.10 -8.40
C PHE A 75 0.12 26.30 -7.11
N VAL A 76 -1.21 26.41 -7.21
CA VAL A 76 -2.13 26.49 -6.08
C VAL A 76 -3.06 25.26 -6.01
N PHE A 77 -3.80 25.12 -4.91
CA PHE A 77 -4.74 24.00 -4.72
C PHE A 77 -5.75 23.84 -5.87
N ASN A 78 -6.27 24.96 -6.41
CA ASN A 78 -7.21 24.91 -7.53
C ASN A 78 -6.62 24.29 -8.79
N ASP A 79 -5.31 24.48 -9.05
CA ASP A 79 -4.64 23.84 -10.19
C ASP A 79 -4.57 22.32 -10.02
N VAL A 80 -4.42 21.84 -8.78
CA VAL A 80 -4.46 20.40 -8.45
C VAL A 80 -5.84 19.82 -8.76
N VAL A 81 -6.90 20.51 -8.33
CA VAL A 81 -8.29 20.12 -8.54
C VAL A 81 -8.64 20.11 -10.03
N GLU A 82 -8.28 21.17 -10.77
CA GLU A 82 -8.54 21.26 -12.21
C GLU A 82 -7.85 20.11 -12.95
N ARG A 83 -6.56 19.86 -12.63
CA ARG A 83 -5.78 18.82 -13.29
C ARG A 83 -6.31 17.41 -13.03
N ILE A 84 -6.90 17.13 -11.87
CA ILE A 84 -7.56 15.83 -11.63
C ILE A 84 -8.93 15.78 -12.30
N ALA A 85 -9.69 16.88 -12.31
CA ALA A 85 -11.00 16.96 -12.97
C ALA A 85 -10.89 16.71 -14.49
N GLU A 86 -10.02 17.44 -15.19
CA GLU A 86 -9.75 17.24 -16.62
C GLU A 86 -9.35 15.79 -16.93
N LYS A 87 -8.49 15.21 -16.08
CA LYS A 87 -8.04 13.82 -16.22
C LYS A 87 -9.18 12.82 -16.02
N LEU A 88 -10.06 13.05 -15.05
CA LEU A 88 -11.22 12.19 -14.81
C LEU A 88 -12.21 12.27 -15.97
N ILE A 89 -12.49 13.47 -16.48
CA ILE A 89 -13.36 13.67 -17.66
C ILE A 89 -12.80 12.88 -18.86
N ARG A 90 -11.51 13.06 -19.17
CA ARG A 90 -10.85 12.36 -20.28
C ARG A 90 -10.87 10.83 -20.13
N ARG A 91 -10.69 10.31 -18.92
CA ARG A 91 -10.63 8.85 -18.66
C ARG A 91 -11.99 8.18 -18.53
N HIS A 92 -13.08 8.95 -18.49
CA HIS A 92 -14.44 8.41 -18.43
C HIS A 92 -15.30 8.95 -19.58
N PRO A 93 -14.93 8.69 -20.84
CA PRO A 93 -15.72 9.11 -21.99
C PRO A 93 -17.12 8.46 -22.03
N HIS A 94 -17.35 7.43 -21.22
CA HIS A 94 -18.65 6.79 -21.04
C HIS A 94 -19.57 7.48 -20.03
N VAL A 95 -19.00 8.36 -19.20
CA VAL A 95 -19.79 9.23 -18.29
C VAL A 95 -19.92 10.63 -18.88
N PHE A 96 -18.85 11.16 -19.47
CA PHE A 96 -18.75 12.56 -19.90
C PHE A 96 -18.71 12.77 -21.42
N GLY A 97 -18.84 11.71 -22.21
CA GLY A 97 -18.85 11.74 -23.68
C GLY A 97 -19.81 10.72 -24.26
N ASP A 98 -19.56 10.27 -25.49
CA ASP A 98 -20.48 9.41 -26.26
C ASP A 98 -20.07 7.93 -26.31
N ALA A 99 -19.03 7.52 -25.59
CA ALA A 99 -18.51 6.14 -25.67
C ALA A 99 -19.33 5.18 -24.77
N PRO A 100 -19.86 4.06 -25.27
CA PRO A 100 -20.57 3.13 -24.39
C PRO A 100 -19.59 2.33 -23.50
N ALA A 101 -19.96 2.14 -22.23
CA ALA A 101 -19.39 1.12 -21.35
C ALA A 101 -20.52 0.52 -20.52
N GLU A 102 -20.97 -0.67 -20.89
CA GLU A 102 -22.18 -1.29 -20.33
C GLU A 102 -21.91 -2.07 -19.03
N ASP A 103 -20.65 -2.39 -18.75
CA ASP A 103 -20.24 -3.21 -17.60
C ASP A 103 -18.88 -2.78 -17.02
N PRO A 104 -18.58 -3.15 -15.75
CA PRO A 104 -17.34 -2.79 -15.08
C PRO A 104 -16.06 -3.25 -15.79
N VAL A 105 -16.09 -4.39 -16.49
CA VAL A 105 -14.93 -4.93 -17.21
C VAL A 105 -14.62 -4.05 -18.42
N THR A 106 -15.65 -3.67 -19.18
CA THR A 106 -15.51 -2.77 -20.33
C THR A 106 -15.08 -1.37 -19.90
N ALA A 107 -15.64 -0.85 -18.80
CA ALA A 107 -15.24 0.44 -18.22
C ALA A 107 -13.77 0.42 -17.77
N LEU A 108 -13.33 -0.65 -17.09
CA LEU A 108 -11.95 -0.82 -16.65
C LEU A 108 -10.97 -0.86 -17.83
N LYS A 109 -11.27 -1.65 -18.87
CA LYS A 109 -10.45 -1.72 -20.09
C LYS A 109 -10.30 -0.36 -20.77
N SER A 110 -11.41 0.39 -20.87
CA SER A 110 -11.40 1.74 -21.45
C SER A 110 -10.53 2.70 -20.63
N TRP A 111 -10.69 2.69 -19.30
CA TRP A 111 -9.89 3.50 -18.38
C TRP A 111 -8.40 3.18 -18.45
N GLU A 112 -8.03 1.89 -18.52
CA GLU A 112 -6.64 1.46 -18.67
C GLU A 112 -6.03 1.87 -20.00
N SER A 113 -6.80 1.78 -21.10
CA SER A 113 -6.37 2.22 -22.43
C SER A 113 -6.06 3.72 -22.46
N MET A 114 -6.98 4.55 -21.95
CA MET A 114 -6.79 6.01 -21.86
C MET A 114 -5.57 6.36 -21.02
N LYS A 115 -5.36 5.67 -19.89
CA LYS A 115 -4.19 5.84 -19.03
C LYS A 115 -2.88 5.47 -19.73
N ALA A 116 -2.89 4.46 -20.61
CA ALA A 116 -1.71 4.07 -21.38
C ALA A 116 -1.37 5.10 -22.45
N GLU A 117 -2.37 5.64 -23.14
CA GLU A 117 -2.20 6.64 -24.20
C GLU A 117 -1.58 7.94 -23.67
N GLU A 118 -2.04 8.44 -22.51
CA GLU A 118 -1.49 9.61 -21.82
C GLU A 118 0.00 9.47 -21.43
N LYS A 119 0.49 8.24 -21.33
CA LYS A 119 1.82 7.91 -20.80
C LYS A 119 2.81 7.48 -21.87
N LYS A 120 2.39 7.36 -23.14
CA LYS A 120 3.24 6.94 -24.26
C LYS A 120 4.36 7.95 -24.57
N GLU A 121 4.17 9.23 -24.30
CA GLU A 121 5.16 10.26 -24.62
C GLU A 121 6.29 10.42 -23.58
N THR A 122 6.18 9.78 -22.40
CA THR A 122 7.09 10.04 -21.26
C THR A 122 7.73 8.78 -20.66
N ARG A 123 7.55 7.61 -21.27
CA ARG A 123 8.02 6.32 -20.73
C ARG A 123 8.85 5.58 -21.76
N GLU A 124 10.07 5.23 -21.38
CA GLU A 124 10.99 4.41 -22.19
C GLU A 124 10.86 2.93 -21.81
N SER A 125 10.47 2.64 -20.56
CA SER A 125 10.26 1.27 -20.05
C SER A 125 8.81 0.99 -19.66
N VAL A 126 8.37 -0.25 -19.90
CA VAL A 126 7.08 -0.79 -19.44
C VAL A 126 6.94 -0.67 -17.90
N LEU A 127 8.07 -0.69 -17.19
CA LEU A 127 8.12 -0.60 -15.73
C LEU A 127 8.04 0.85 -15.21
N ASP A 128 8.11 1.87 -16.06
CA ASP A 128 8.26 3.27 -15.62
C ASP A 128 7.09 3.82 -14.81
N GLY A 129 7.40 4.64 -13.80
CA GLY A 129 6.39 5.27 -12.93
C GLY A 129 5.61 4.28 -12.07
N VAL A 130 6.20 3.13 -11.71
CA VAL A 130 5.94 2.51 -10.41
C VAL A 130 6.76 3.32 -9.39
N PRO A 131 6.14 3.94 -8.36
CA PRO A 131 6.88 4.70 -7.37
C PRO A 131 7.93 3.82 -6.67
N ARG A 132 9.13 4.37 -6.45
CA ARG A 132 10.22 3.62 -5.81
C ARG A 132 9.97 3.38 -4.33
N GLN A 133 9.20 4.27 -3.71
CA GLN A 133 8.86 4.31 -2.29
C GLN A 133 7.69 3.40 -1.91
N LEU A 134 7.07 2.70 -2.88
CA LEU A 134 6.05 1.72 -2.53
C LEU A 134 6.67 0.60 -1.66
N PRO A 135 5.91 0.07 -0.68
CA PRO A 135 6.26 -1.16 0.02
C PRO A 135 6.65 -2.27 -0.96
N ALA A 136 7.57 -3.13 -0.55
CA ALA A 136 8.22 -4.08 -1.44
C ALA A 136 7.21 -5.04 -2.12
N LEU A 137 6.23 -5.56 -1.38
CA LEU A 137 5.23 -6.49 -1.91
C LEU A 137 4.31 -5.79 -2.91
N HIS A 138 3.74 -4.64 -2.53
CA HIS A 138 2.93 -3.86 -3.46
C HIS A 138 3.72 -3.43 -4.71
N ARG A 139 4.98 -3.03 -4.55
CA ARG A 139 5.84 -2.65 -5.68
C ARG A 139 6.11 -3.84 -6.60
N ALA A 140 6.44 -5.01 -6.06
CA ALA A 140 6.65 -6.25 -6.81
C ALA A 140 5.40 -6.62 -7.60
N GLN A 141 4.23 -6.63 -6.95
CA GLN A 141 2.95 -6.94 -7.57
C GLN A 141 2.61 -5.98 -8.73
N ARG A 142 2.89 -4.68 -8.56
CA ARG A 142 2.70 -3.67 -9.62
C ARG A 142 3.65 -3.85 -10.80
N LEU A 143 4.89 -4.24 -10.56
CA LEU A 143 5.89 -4.49 -11.61
C LEU A 143 5.51 -5.75 -12.41
N GLN A 144 5.19 -6.84 -11.72
CA GLN A 144 4.71 -8.08 -12.35
C GLN A 144 3.45 -7.83 -13.17
N GLY A 145 2.47 -7.10 -12.62
CA GLY A 145 1.25 -6.75 -13.34
C GLY A 145 1.45 -5.80 -14.53
N ARG A 146 2.63 -5.18 -14.69
CA ARG A 146 3.00 -4.44 -15.89
C ARG A 146 3.71 -5.30 -16.92
N ALA A 147 4.62 -6.16 -16.47
CA ALA A 147 5.25 -7.15 -17.32
C ALA A 147 4.20 -8.07 -17.98
N ALA A 148 3.19 -8.48 -17.20
CA ALA A 148 2.07 -9.28 -17.69
C ALA A 148 1.30 -8.62 -18.85
N ARG A 149 1.13 -7.30 -18.83
CA ARG A 149 0.38 -6.56 -19.88
C ARG A 149 1.05 -6.62 -21.25
N VAL A 150 2.36 -6.87 -21.29
CA VAL A 150 3.11 -7.04 -22.55
C VAL A 150 3.34 -8.51 -22.89
N GLY A 151 2.63 -9.42 -22.21
CA GLY A 151 2.70 -10.87 -22.44
C GLY A 151 3.84 -11.56 -21.71
N PHE A 152 4.54 -10.88 -20.79
CA PHE A 152 5.50 -11.52 -19.89
C PHE A 152 4.78 -12.03 -18.65
N ASP A 153 4.02 -13.11 -18.82
CA ASP A 153 3.28 -13.79 -17.76
C ASP A 153 3.14 -15.30 -18.04
N TRP A 154 2.75 -16.07 -17.04
CA TRP A 154 2.40 -17.48 -17.19
C TRP A 154 0.93 -17.65 -17.60
N ASP A 155 0.63 -18.71 -18.36
CA ASP A 155 -0.76 -18.99 -18.77
C ASP A 155 -1.59 -19.69 -17.68
N LYS A 156 -0.92 -20.27 -16.68
CA LYS A 156 -1.48 -21.23 -15.74
C LYS A 156 -0.92 -21.00 -14.35
N VAL A 157 -1.78 -21.10 -13.33
CA VAL A 157 -1.40 -20.92 -11.93
C VAL A 157 -0.42 -22.01 -11.48
N GLU A 158 -0.54 -23.21 -12.03
CA GLU A 158 0.35 -24.34 -11.72
C GLU A 158 1.81 -23.99 -12.00
N ASN A 159 2.10 -23.27 -13.10
CA ASN A 159 3.46 -22.84 -13.41
C ASN A 159 4.02 -21.83 -12.39
N VAL A 160 3.14 -21.06 -11.74
CA VAL A 160 3.55 -20.13 -10.68
C VAL A 160 3.86 -20.89 -9.39
N VAL A 161 3.09 -21.93 -9.08
CA VAL A 161 3.36 -22.82 -7.95
C VAL A 161 4.66 -23.59 -8.17
N ASP A 162 4.88 -24.14 -9.36
CA ASP A 162 6.14 -24.81 -9.72
C ASP A 162 7.34 -23.87 -9.54
N LYS A 163 7.19 -22.58 -9.87
CA LYS A 163 8.24 -21.59 -9.64
C LYS A 163 8.47 -21.33 -8.15
N ILE A 164 7.42 -21.29 -7.32
CA ILE A 164 7.58 -21.18 -5.85
C ILE A 164 8.36 -22.37 -5.29
N ASP A 165 8.06 -23.58 -5.77
CA ASP A 165 8.78 -24.78 -5.35
C ASP A 165 10.26 -24.74 -5.77
N GLU A 166 10.56 -24.25 -6.98
CA GLU A 166 11.92 -24.01 -7.47
C GLU A 166 12.70 -23.06 -6.55
N GLU A 167 12.17 -21.85 -6.29
CA GLU A 167 12.83 -20.85 -5.44
C GLU A 167 13.02 -21.35 -3.99
N LEU A 168 12.10 -22.19 -3.50
CA LEU A 168 12.20 -22.80 -2.18
C LEU A 168 13.35 -23.81 -2.12
N GLU A 169 13.55 -24.61 -3.17
CA GLU A 169 14.69 -25.55 -3.25
C GLU A 169 16.03 -24.83 -3.42
N GLU A 170 16.07 -23.71 -4.16
CA GLU A 170 17.25 -22.85 -4.28
C GLU A 170 17.61 -22.22 -2.93
N THR A 171 16.61 -21.70 -2.21
CA THR A 171 16.77 -21.20 -0.83
C THR A 171 17.33 -22.26 0.12
N LYS A 172 16.80 -23.50 0.08
CA LYS A 172 17.30 -24.62 0.89
C LYS A 172 18.75 -24.97 0.54
N SER A 173 19.09 -24.93 -0.74
CA SER A 173 20.45 -25.21 -1.20
C SER A 173 21.43 -24.15 -0.69
N ALA A 174 21.08 -22.86 -0.80
CA ALA A 174 21.89 -21.76 -0.27
C ALA A 174 22.07 -21.83 1.26
N LEU A 175 21.04 -22.26 2.01
CA LEU A 175 21.14 -22.51 3.45
C LEU A 175 22.21 -23.57 3.80
N VAL A 176 22.28 -24.65 3.03
CA VAL A 176 23.25 -25.73 3.25
C VAL A 176 24.67 -25.29 2.88
N GLU A 177 24.80 -24.50 1.81
CA GLU A 177 26.08 -23.95 1.34
C GLU A 177 26.66 -22.91 2.33
N GLY A 178 25.81 -22.25 3.12
CA GLY A 178 26.22 -21.25 4.11
C GLY A 178 26.63 -19.90 3.49
N ASP A 179 26.24 -19.65 2.23
CA ASP A 179 26.46 -18.40 1.54
C ASP A 179 25.34 -17.40 1.88
N SER A 180 25.66 -16.44 2.74
CA SER A 180 24.67 -15.47 3.23
C SER A 180 24.18 -14.50 2.15
N ASP A 181 25.00 -14.17 1.15
CA ASP A 181 24.61 -13.23 0.10
C ASP A 181 23.66 -13.95 -0.87
N LYS A 182 24.04 -15.16 -1.29
CA LYS A 182 23.16 -16.00 -2.12
C LYS A 182 21.84 -16.28 -1.42
N LEU A 183 21.86 -16.68 -0.14
CA LEU A 183 20.65 -16.94 0.63
C LEU A 183 19.69 -15.74 0.65
N LYS A 184 20.23 -14.52 0.76
CA LYS A 184 19.42 -13.31 0.74
C LYS A 184 18.75 -13.11 -0.62
N ASP A 185 19.45 -13.39 -1.71
CA ASP A 185 18.90 -13.30 -3.07
C ASP A 185 17.78 -14.35 -3.27
N GLU A 186 18.02 -15.61 -2.91
CA GLU A 186 17.01 -16.68 -3.05
C GLU A 186 15.75 -16.42 -2.20
N ILE A 187 15.89 -15.87 -0.98
CA ILE A 187 14.74 -15.45 -0.16
C ILE A 187 13.97 -14.34 -0.87
N GLY A 188 14.67 -13.41 -1.52
CA GLY A 188 14.06 -12.34 -2.31
C GLY A 188 13.24 -12.88 -3.48
N ASP A 189 13.79 -13.83 -4.22
CA ASP A 189 13.13 -14.45 -5.37
C ASP A 189 11.94 -15.33 -4.95
N LEU A 190 12.06 -16.06 -3.84
CA LEU A 190 10.93 -16.79 -3.24
C LEU A 190 9.78 -15.84 -2.85
N LEU A 191 10.07 -14.72 -2.17
CA LEU A 191 9.05 -13.72 -1.85
C LEU A 191 8.42 -13.12 -3.12
N PHE A 192 9.23 -12.86 -4.15
CA PHE A 192 8.75 -12.35 -5.43
C PHE A 192 7.83 -13.35 -6.14
N ALA A 193 8.15 -14.65 -6.11
CA ALA A 193 7.31 -15.72 -6.65
C ALA A 193 5.98 -15.84 -5.90
N VAL A 194 5.99 -15.75 -4.56
CA VAL A 194 4.76 -15.74 -3.74
C VAL A 194 3.86 -14.54 -4.08
N VAL A 195 4.44 -13.34 -4.23
CA VAL A 195 3.69 -12.14 -4.67
C VAL A 195 3.04 -12.37 -6.04
N ASN A 196 3.72 -13.08 -6.93
CA ASN A 196 3.17 -13.40 -8.24
C ASN A 196 1.95 -14.34 -8.14
N LEU A 197 1.97 -15.31 -7.23
CA LEU A 197 0.80 -16.14 -6.96
C LEU A 197 -0.39 -15.30 -6.46
N SER A 198 -0.16 -14.40 -5.50
CA SER A 198 -1.21 -13.48 -5.03
C SER A 198 -1.79 -12.65 -6.18
N ARG A 199 -0.93 -12.13 -7.07
CA ARG A 199 -1.36 -11.40 -8.27
C ARG A 199 -2.24 -12.24 -9.18
N PHE A 200 -1.88 -13.50 -9.46
CA PHE A 200 -2.66 -14.41 -10.29
C PHE A 200 -4.08 -14.64 -9.74
N GLN A 201 -4.21 -14.66 -8.41
CA GLN A 201 -5.49 -14.83 -7.73
C GLN A 201 -6.24 -13.51 -7.51
N ASN A 202 -5.71 -12.38 -8.01
CA ASN A 202 -6.24 -11.03 -7.77
C ASN A 202 -6.32 -10.66 -6.27
N ILE A 203 -5.37 -11.17 -5.48
CA ILE A 203 -5.23 -10.88 -4.05
C ILE A 203 -4.11 -9.84 -3.87
N SER A 204 -4.36 -8.81 -3.06
CA SER A 204 -3.29 -7.88 -2.62
C SER A 204 -2.32 -8.62 -1.70
N SER A 205 -1.07 -8.75 -2.12
CA SER A 205 -0.02 -9.41 -1.33
C SER A 205 0.30 -8.64 -0.04
N GLU A 206 0.22 -7.31 -0.09
CA GLU A 206 0.40 -6.43 1.07
C GLU A 206 -0.72 -6.66 2.09
N ASP A 207 -1.98 -6.60 1.66
CA ASP A 207 -3.14 -6.74 2.56
C ASP A 207 -3.21 -8.17 3.14
N ALA A 208 -2.88 -9.18 2.34
CA ALA A 208 -2.84 -10.57 2.80
C ALA A 208 -1.81 -10.79 3.92
N LEU A 209 -0.63 -10.17 3.80
CA LEU A 209 0.38 -10.23 4.85
C LEU A 209 -0.05 -9.37 6.06
N SER A 210 -0.60 -8.17 5.83
CA SER A 210 -1.11 -7.28 6.89
C SER A 210 -2.15 -8.00 7.75
N GLY A 211 -3.14 -8.66 7.14
CA GLY A 211 -4.14 -9.43 7.88
C GLY A 211 -3.55 -10.63 8.64
N THR A 212 -2.46 -11.22 8.15
CA THR A 212 -1.72 -12.28 8.87
C THR A 212 -0.97 -11.72 10.08
N ILE A 213 -0.37 -10.53 9.94
CA ILE A 213 0.28 -9.80 11.03
C ILE A 213 -0.74 -9.43 12.11
N GLY A 214 -1.92 -8.92 11.73
CA GLY A 214 -3.00 -8.62 12.66
C GLY A 214 -3.41 -9.83 13.49
N LYS A 215 -3.63 -10.99 12.85
CA LYS A 215 -3.89 -12.26 13.58
C LYS A 215 -2.75 -12.63 14.51
N PHE A 216 -1.49 -12.47 14.08
CA PHE A 216 -0.34 -12.75 14.94
C PHE A 216 -0.35 -11.87 16.19
N ILE A 217 -0.60 -10.57 16.03
CA ILE A 217 -0.66 -9.61 17.13
C ILE A 217 -1.78 -9.97 18.11
N SER A 218 -3.00 -10.18 17.63
CA SER A 218 -4.15 -10.52 18.48
C SER A 218 -3.90 -11.80 19.30
N ARG A 219 -3.34 -12.83 18.66
CA ARG A 219 -3.01 -14.10 19.31
C ARG A 219 -1.89 -13.96 20.32
N PHE A 220 -0.85 -13.20 20.00
CA PHE A 220 0.25 -12.98 20.93
C PHE A 220 -0.21 -12.17 22.15
N GLN A 221 -1.01 -11.11 21.96
CA GLN A 221 -1.63 -10.35 23.04
C GLN A 221 -2.51 -11.22 23.95
N TYR A 222 -3.19 -12.21 23.38
CA TYR A 222 -3.91 -13.21 24.16
C TYR A 222 -2.99 -14.05 25.05
N VAL A 223 -1.88 -14.55 24.49
CA VAL A 223 -0.84 -15.27 25.25
C VAL A 223 -0.31 -14.39 26.40
N GLU A 224 0.01 -13.12 26.12
CA GLU A 224 0.46 -12.17 27.15
C GLU A 224 -0.58 -11.97 28.26
N LYS A 225 -1.86 -11.83 27.88
CA LYS A 225 -2.96 -11.66 28.83
C LYS A 225 -3.08 -12.86 29.75
N LYS A 226 -3.07 -14.09 29.22
CA LYS A 226 -3.19 -15.32 30.00
C LYS A 226 -2.05 -15.50 30.99
N ILE A 227 -0.81 -15.32 30.53
CA ILE A 227 0.38 -15.42 31.38
C ILE A 227 0.34 -14.37 32.50
N LYS A 228 -0.14 -13.16 32.19
CA LYS A 228 -0.31 -12.08 33.17
C LYS A 228 -1.43 -12.36 34.18
N GLU A 229 -2.53 -12.98 33.76
CA GLU A 229 -3.62 -13.42 34.66
C GLU A 229 -3.13 -14.45 35.69
N GLU A 230 -2.12 -15.25 35.35
CA GLU A 230 -1.44 -16.17 36.27
C GLU A 230 -0.38 -15.49 37.15
N GLY A 231 -0.18 -14.17 37.02
CA GLY A 231 0.82 -13.41 37.77
C GLY A 231 2.26 -13.71 37.36
N ARG A 232 2.47 -14.29 36.17
CA ARG A 232 3.79 -14.63 35.62
C ARG A 232 4.24 -13.59 34.60
N LYS A 233 5.52 -13.65 34.22
CA LYS A 233 6.09 -12.87 33.11
C LYS A 233 6.35 -13.79 31.92
N LEU A 234 6.26 -13.24 30.70
CA LEU A 234 6.56 -13.99 29.47
C LEU A 234 7.97 -14.60 29.46
N SER A 235 8.96 -13.88 30.01
CA SER A 235 10.35 -14.33 30.11
C SER A 235 10.52 -15.61 30.93
N ASP A 236 9.55 -15.93 31.76
CA ASP A 236 9.57 -17.06 32.69
C ASP A 236 8.74 -18.24 32.16
N CYS A 237 8.25 -18.14 30.91
CA CYS A 237 7.46 -19.17 30.24
C CYS A 237 8.30 -19.90 29.18
N SER A 238 8.07 -21.21 29.06
CA SER A 238 8.65 -22.00 27.97
C SER A 238 7.89 -21.75 26.66
N LEU A 239 8.51 -22.14 25.54
CA LEU A 239 7.84 -22.12 24.23
C LEU A 239 6.57 -22.98 24.25
N ASP A 240 6.60 -24.14 24.90
CA ASP A 240 5.45 -25.05 24.98
C ASP A 240 4.28 -24.42 25.76
N GLU A 241 4.58 -23.65 26.81
CA GLU A 241 3.55 -22.92 27.57
C GLU A 241 2.95 -21.78 26.74
N MET A 242 3.78 -21.03 26.01
CA MET A 242 3.29 -19.99 25.11
C MET A 242 2.46 -20.57 23.95
N GLU A 243 2.90 -21.71 23.40
CA GLU A 243 2.20 -22.42 22.33
C GLU A 243 0.83 -22.95 22.80
N HIS A 244 0.69 -23.35 24.06
CA HIS A 244 -0.59 -23.76 24.62
C HIS A 244 -1.64 -22.64 24.53
N TYR A 245 -1.33 -21.44 25.05
CA TYR A 245 -2.25 -20.29 24.96
C TYR A 245 -2.41 -19.79 23.52
N TRP A 246 -1.38 -19.94 22.68
CA TRP A 246 -1.45 -19.60 21.26
C TRP A 246 -2.48 -20.48 20.55
N GLN A 247 -2.48 -21.79 20.79
CA GLN A 247 -3.49 -22.70 20.24
C GLN A 247 -4.88 -22.46 20.84
N GLU A 248 -4.98 -22.09 22.13
CA GLU A 248 -6.25 -21.64 22.73
C GLU A 248 -6.81 -20.43 21.98
N SER A 249 -5.97 -19.42 21.68
CA SER A 249 -6.39 -18.20 20.99
C SER A 249 -6.98 -18.47 19.60
N LYS A 250 -6.41 -19.42 18.84
CA LYS A 250 -6.92 -19.81 17.51
C LYS A 250 -8.36 -20.33 17.57
N SER A 251 -8.71 -21.07 18.62
CA SER A 251 -10.05 -21.66 18.78
C SER A 251 -11.15 -20.65 19.13
N LEU A 252 -10.78 -19.40 19.42
CA LEU A 252 -11.72 -18.32 19.78
C LEU A 252 -12.02 -17.37 18.60
N GLU A 253 -11.25 -17.45 17.52
CA GLU A 253 -11.36 -16.58 16.32
C GLU A 253 -12.05 -17.26 15.12
N ASP A 254 -12.39 -18.54 15.22
CA ASP A 254 -13.17 -19.31 14.23
C ASP A 254 -14.68 -19.28 14.53
#